data_AF-A0A7W2A5R3-F1
#
_entry.id   AF-A0A7W2A5R3-F1
#
_cell.length_a   1.000
_cell.length_b   1.000
_cell.length_c   1.000
_cell.angle_alpha   90.00
_cell.angle_beta   90.00
_cell.angle_gamma   90.00
#
_symmetry.space_group_name_H-M   'P 1'
#
loop_
_entity.id
_entity.type
_entity.pdbx_description
1 polymer ?
#
loop_
_entity_poly.entity_id
_entity_poly.type
_entity_poly.pdbx_seq_one_letter_code
_entity_poly.pdbx_strand_id
1 'polypeptide(L)'
;MIWESGWFWIIVAALLGVIEVLLPGYVFLGIALACAATGLALLAGIAAPGLPVLLIIIAALSGIAWLILRRVVGVRKGQVRIWDRDIND
;
A
#
# COMPACT_ATOMS: atom_id res chain seq x y z
N MET A 1 -12.61 -18.62 11.66
CA MET A 1 -11.61 -18.03 12.59
C MET A 1 -11.49 -16.50 12.37
N ILE A 2 -10.84 -15.74 13.27
CA ILE A 2 -10.82 -14.25 13.16
C ILE A 2 -10.26 -13.74 11.82
N TRP A 3 -9.27 -14.43 11.25
CA TRP A 3 -8.65 -14.09 9.96
C TRP A 3 -9.51 -14.39 8.73
N GLU A 4 -10.63 -15.11 8.87
CA GLU A 4 -11.60 -15.27 7.78
C GLU A 4 -12.53 -14.06 7.65
N SER A 5 -12.60 -13.23 8.70
CA SER A 5 -13.37 -11.98 8.66
C SER A 5 -12.61 -10.94 7.86
N GLY A 6 -13.21 -10.42 6.78
CA GLY A 6 -12.62 -9.32 6.02
C GLY A 6 -12.35 -8.07 6.87
N TRP A 7 -13.17 -7.82 7.89
CA TRP A 7 -12.96 -6.71 8.84
C TRP A 7 -11.63 -6.78 9.60
N PHE A 8 -11.15 -7.99 9.91
CA PHE A 8 -9.84 -8.16 10.55
C PHE A 8 -8.73 -7.54 9.68
N TRP A 9 -8.75 -7.83 8.38
CA TRP A 9 -7.76 -7.32 7.44
C TRP A 9 -7.91 -5.82 7.17
N ILE A 10 -9.14 -5.29 7.18
CA ILE A 10 -9.39 -3.84 7.08
C ILE A 10 -8.80 -3.10 8.28
N ILE A 11 -8.96 -3.62 9.50
CA ILE A 11 -8.37 -3.02 10.70
C ILE A 11 -6.84 -3.07 10.63
N VAL A 12 -6.27 -4.21 10.24
CA VAL A 12 -4.82 -4.33 10.03
C VAL A 12 -4.32 -3.32 8.98
N ALA A 13 -5.03 -3.15 7.87
CA ALA A 13 -4.70 -2.17 6.84
C ALA A 13 -4.72 -0.73 7.38
N ALA A 14 -5.73 -0.37 8.16
CA ALA A 14 -5.83 0.96 8.77
C ALA A 14 -4.67 1.23 9.74
N LEU A 15 -4.32 0.27 10.61
CA LEU A 15 -3.20 0.38 11.54
C LEU A 15 -1.86 0.55 10.80
N LEU A 16 -1.63 -0.22 9.73
CA LEU A 16 -0.44 -0.08 8.89
C LEU A 16 -0.38 1.29 8.20
N GLY A 17 -1.51 1.82 7.75
CA GLY A 17 -1.59 3.17 7.19
C GLY A 17 -1.23 4.26 8.21
N VAL A 18 -1.67 4.11 9.47
CA VAL A 18 -1.27 5.02 10.56
C VAL A 18 0.23 4.93 10.81
N ILE A 19 0.81 3.73 10.83
CA ILE A 19 2.26 3.53 11.01
C ILE A 19 3.06 4.22 9.89
N GLU A 20 2.61 4.13 8.64
CA GLU A 20 3.27 4.81 7.52
C GLU A 20 3.34 6.34 7.72
N VAL A 21 2.29 6.97 8.26
CA VAL A 21 2.29 8.41 8.53
C VAL A 21 3.32 8.78 9.60
N LEU A 22 3.54 7.91 10.58
CA LEU A 22 4.53 8.11 11.64
C LEU A 22 5.95 7.79 11.18
N LEU A 23 6.10 6.80 10.29
CA LEU A 23 7.38 6.26 9.81
C LEU A 23 7.33 6.09 8.27
N PRO A 24 7.53 7.18 7.51
CA PRO A 24 7.36 7.16 6.05
C PRO A 24 8.49 6.36 5.38
N GLY A 25 8.11 5.28 4.70
CA GLY A 25 9.02 4.36 4.02
C GLY A 25 8.43 3.67 2.78
N TYR A 26 7.16 3.92 2.45
CA TYR A 26 6.34 3.29 1.41
C TYR A 26 6.10 1.78 1.58
N VAL A 27 6.73 1.13 2.56
CA VAL A 27 6.60 -0.31 2.82
C VAL A 27 5.28 -0.60 3.53
N PHE A 28 4.94 0.15 4.58
CA PHE A 28 3.71 -0.08 5.33
C PHE A 28 2.48 0.26 4.48
N LEU A 29 2.58 1.29 3.63
CA LEU A 29 1.52 1.61 2.67
C LEU A 29 1.24 0.46 1.69
N GLY A 30 2.29 -0.17 1.14
CA GLY A 30 2.13 -1.30 0.22
C GLY A 30 1.44 -2.50 0.89
N ILE A 31 1.81 -2.81 2.13
CA ILE A 31 1.18 -3.89 2.92
C ILE A 31 -0.24 -3.50 3.31
N ALA A 32 -0.49 -2.24 3.70
CA ALA A 32 -1.82 -1.75 4.03
C ALA A 32 -2.78 -1.92 2.85
N LEU A 33 -2.36 -1.54 1.63
CA LEU A 33 -3.15 -1.71 0.41
C LEU A 33 -3.45 -3.19 0.11
N ALA A 34 -2.46 -4.07 0.30
CA ALA A 34 -2.65 -5.51 0.13
C ALA A 34 -3.67 -6.08 1.13
N CYS A 35 -3.54 -5.75 2.43
CA CYS A 35 -4.50 -6.13 3.46
C CYS A 35 -5.90 -5.58 3.18
N ALA A 36 -6.01 -4.33 2.71
CA ALA A 36 -7.28 -3.73 2.35
C ALA A 36 -7.95 -4.47 1.18
N ALA A 37 -7.19 -4.78 0.12
CA ALA A 37 -7.70 -5.54 -1.02
C ALA A 37 -8.17 -6.95 -0.61
N THR A 38 -7.39 -7.66 0.20
CA THR A 38 -7.78 -8.97 0.75
C THR A 38 -9.00 -8.87 1.66
N GLY A 39 -9.08 -7.86 2.52
CA GLY A 39 -10.23 -7.62 3.38
C GLY A 39 -11.52 -7.35 2.59
N LEU A 40 -11.43 -6.53 1.55
CA LEU A 40 -12.55 -6.25 0.64
C LEU A 40 -12.99 -7.50 -0.13
N ALA A 41 -12.05 -8.33 -0.59
CA ALA A 41 -12.35 -9.60 -1.25
C ALA A 41 -13.16 -10.54 -0.34
N LEU A 42 -12.76 -10.67 0.92
CA LEU A 42 -13.47 -11.49 1.92
C LEU A 42 -14.85 -10.90 2.26
N LEU A 43 -14.97 -9.58 2.39
CA LEU A 43 -16.27 -8.91 2.59
C LEU A 43 -17.21 -9.07 1.39
N ALA A 44 -16.66 -9.19 0.18
CA ALA A 44 -17.43 -9.48 -1.04
C ALA A 44 -17.87 -10.96 -1.15
N GLY A 45 -17.56 -11.79 -0.15
CA GLY A 45 -17.97 -13.20 -0.12
C GLY A 45 -17.03 -14.16 -0.84
N ILE A 46 -15.82 -13.71 -1.23
CA ILE A 46 -14.81 -14.61 -1.79
C ILE A 46 -14.34 -15.55 -0.67
N ALA A 47 -14.38 -16.85 -0.94
CA ALA A 47 -14.03 -17.88 0.03
C ALA A 47 -12.56 -17.73 0.49
N ALA A 48 -12.36 -17.77 1.81
CA ALA A 48 -11.02 -17.74 2.40
C ALA A 48 -10.30 -19.09 2.19
N PRO A 49 -9.14 -19.13 1.51
CA PRO A 49 -8.41 -20.38 1.27
C PRO A 49 -7.61 -20.88 2.49
N GLY A 50 -7.65 -20.18 3.62
CA GLY A 50 -6.88 -20.47 4.84
C GLY A 50 -5.76 -19.45 5.09
N LEU A 51 -5.31 -19.34 6.35
CA LEU A 51 -4.37 -18.30 6.78
C LEU A 51 -3.02 -18.32 6.02
N PRO A 52 -2.35 -19.47 5.81
CA PRO A 52 -1.08 -19.49 5.07
C PRO A 52 -1.21 -18.96 3.64
N VAL A 53 -2.28 -19.34 2.95
CA VAL A 53 -2.54 -18.89 1.57
C VAL A 53 -2.89 -17.40 1.53
N LEU A 54 -3.68 -16.91 2.50
CA LEU A 54 -3.98 -15.48 2.63
C LEU A 54 -2.70 -14.65 2.80
N LEU A 55 -1.75 -15.10 3.63
CA LEU A 55 -0.48 -14.40 3.83
C LEU A 55 0.39 -14.37 2.56
N ILE A 56 0.40 -15.45 1.77
CA ILE A 56 1.09 -15.48 0.47
C ILE A 56 0.46 -14.49 -0.50
N ILE A 57 -0.89 -14.43 -0.55
CA ILE A 57 -1.61 -13.45 -1.38
C ILE A 57 -1.24 -12.03 -0.98
N ILE A 58 -1.26 -11.71 0.32
CA ILE A 58 -0.89 -10.40 0.84
C ILE A 58 0.57 -10.07 0.53
N ALA A 59 1.49 -11.02 0.67
CA ALA A 59 2.90 -10.83 0.32
C ALA A 59 3.08 -10.50 -1.16
N ALA A 60 2.41 -11.24 -2.06
CA ALA A 60 2.45 -10.97 -3.49
C ALA A 60 1.84 -9.61 -3.85
N LEU A 61 0.65 -9.29 -3.30
CA LEU A 61 -0.04 -8.02 -3.52
C LEU A 61 0.76 -6.83 -2.98
N SER A 62 1.43 -6.98 -1.83
CA SER A 62 2.25 -5.90 -1.26
C SER A 62 3.48 -5.59 -2.11
N GLY A 63 4.13 -6.62 -2.68
CA GLY A 63 5.20 -6.43 -3.66
C GLY A 63 4.73 -5.70 -4.92
N ILE A 64 3.55 -6.05 -5.44
CA ILE A 64 2.93 -5.37 -6.58
C ILE A 64 2.59 -3.92 -6.23
N ALA A 65 1.95 -3.68 -5.09
CA ALA A 65 1.58 -2.35 -4.63
C ALA A 65 2.82 -1.46 -4.45
N TRP A 66 3.89 -1.98 -3.86
CA TRP A 66 5.15 -1.27 -3.73
C TRP A 66 5.77 -0.92 -5.09
N LEU A 67 5.77 -1.84 -6.05
CA LEU A 67 6.24 -1.58 -7.42
C LEU A 67 5.44 -0.47 -8.12
N ILE A 68 4.13 -0.43 -7.93
CA ILE A 68 3.24 0.60 -8.47
C ILE A 68 3.54 1.95 -7.81
N LEU A 69 3.57 2.00 -6.48
CA LEU A 69 3.85 3.21 -5.70
C LEU A 69 5.21 3.81 -6.08
N ARG A 70 6.24 2.97 -6.19
CA ARG A 70 7.59 3.39 -6.59
C ARG A 70 7.63 4.03 -7.99
N ARG A 71 6.76 3.58 -8.90
CA ARG A 71 6.67 4.13 -10.26
C ARG A 71 5.83 5.40 -10.34
N VAL A 72 4.73 5.48 -9.59
CA VAL A 72 3.78 6.60 -9.69
C VAL A 72 4.18 7.79 -8.82
N VAL A 73 4.71 7.52 -7.63
CA VAL A 73 5.03 8.54 -6.61
C VAL A 73 6.53 8.93 -6.62
N GLY A 74 7.38 8.15 -7.29
CA GLY A 74 8.81 8.46 -7.41
C GLY A 74 9.08 9.82 -8.05
N VAL A 75 10.14 10.49 -7.60
CA VAL A 75 10.57 11.82 -8.09
C VAL A 75 10.72 11.81 -9.61
N ARG A 76 9.88 12.59 -10.30
CA ARG A 76 9.98 12.75 -11.75
C ARG A 76 11.24 13.56 -12.07
N LYS A 77 12.10 13.04 -12.95
CA LYS A 77 13.22 13.82 -13.49
C LYS A 77 12.63 15.04 -14.22
N GLY A 78 13.03 16.25 -13.81
CA GLY A 78 12.56 17.51 -14.40
C GLY A 78 11.90 18.51 -13.43
N GLN A 79 11.82 18.21 -12.14
CA GLN A 79 11.24 19.13 -11.14
C GLN A 79 12.14 20.33 -10.78
N VAL A 80 13.38 20.35 -11.26
CA VAL A 80 14.24 21.54 -11.15
C VAL A 80 13.95 22.43 -12.35
N ARG A 81 13.09 23.43 -12.16
CA ARG A 81 12.96 24.54 -13.12
C ARG A 81 14.25 25.35 -13.03
N ILE A 82 15.16 25.16 -13.99
CA ILE A 82 16.32 26.03 -14.15
C ILE A 82 15.77 27.36 -14.65
N TRP A 83 15.86 28.39 -13.81
CA TRP A 83 15.45 29.74 -14.14
C TRP A 83 16.68 30.47 -14.67
N ASP A 84 16.77 30.62 -16.00
CA ASP A 84 17.88 31.35 -16.64
C ASP A 84 17.67 32.87 -16.63
N ARG A 85 16.50 33.33 -16.19
CA ARG A 85 16.18 34.77 -16.08
C ARG A 85 16.49 35.22 -14.67
N ASP A 86 17.51 36.07 -14.54
CA ASP A 86 17.88 36.69 -13.28
C ASP A 86 16.72 37.57 -12.78
N ILE A 87 16.50 37.60 -11.47
CA ILE A 87 15.38 38.30 -10.84
C ILE A 87 15.58 39.83 -10.85
N ASN A 88 16.78 40.27 -11.25
CA ASN A 88 17.23 41.66 -11.27
C ASN A 88 17.21 42.31 -12.66
N ASP A 89 16.85 41.59 -13.73
CA ASP A 89 16.70 42.09 -15.11
C ASP A 89 15.23 42.05 -15.59
#